data_AF-A0A150RPE5-F1
#
_entry.id   AF-A0A150RPE5-F1
#
_cell.length_a   1.000
_cell.length_b   1.000
_cell.length_c   1.000
_cell.angle_alpha   90.00
_cell.angle_beta   90.00
_cell.angle_gamma   90.00
#
_symmetry.space_group_name_H-M   'P 1'
#
loop_
_entity.id
_entity.type
_entity.pdbx_description
1 polymer ?
#
loop_
_entity_poly.entity_id
_entity_poly.type
_entity_poly.pdbx_seq_one_letter_code
_entity_poly.pdbx_strand_id
1 'polypeptide(L)'
;MRRTGFLGLMGFTVSLTAALPASAGVEECGNIRFEGLSNCEVRVTAECSASCSELGIYKTACATKLVPVCKTECSLSATPTCTDSCTTQCKTDCDNGVNVICSHNCFAECTTTRDVECSGATDAVQCAATWDANCDSECDAQCVTVDGGCYQHCIECCGGSCTADANMDCQTTCQDEIFEECEHEFRANCEGSCSGDGALFCGGEYIISGSQVPACVSALLEQGIAVKAEAEVTIGPDGIDGDLSAGMCAYSPRGGASLAAPFAALAAAAGWLSRRRRRSSR
;
A
#
# COMPACT_ATOMS: atom_id res chain seq x y z
N MET A 1 21.35 0.33 -63.97
CA MET A 1 20.41 0.06 -62.87
C MET A 1 21.13 0.28 -61.54
N ARG A 2 20.90 1.42 -60.87
CA ARG A 2 21.54 1.78 -59.60
C ARG A 2 20.62 1.35 -58.45
N ARG A 3 21.09 0.43 -57.60
CA ARG A 3 20.41 0.01 -56.36
C ARG A 3 20.86 0.92 -55.22
N THR A 4 19.95 1.72 -54.69
CA THR A 4 20.10 2.47 -53.44
C THR A 4 19.58 1.62 -52.29
N GLY A 5 20.47 1.21 -51.38
CA GLY A 5 20.13 0.52 -50.14
C GLY A 5 19.73 1.52 -49.07
N PHE A 6 18.58 1.33 -48.45
CA PHE A 6 18.12 2.06 -47.26
C PHE A 6 18.65 1.36 -46.01
N LEU A 7 19.48 2.07 -45.24
CA LEU A 7 19.88 1.69 -43.88
C LEU A 7 18.75 2.11 -42.92
N GLY A 8 18.06 1.13 -42.36
CA GLY A 8 17.05 1.32 -41.32
C GLY A 8 17.68 1.38 -39.94
N LEU A 9 17.51 2.52 -39.26
CA LEU A 9 17.92 2.75 -37.87
C LEU A 9 16.76 2.29 -36.96
N MET A 10 16.90 1.15 -36.29
CA MET A 10 15.96 0.73 -35.25
C MET A 10 16.31 1.46 -33.95
N GLY A 11 15.40 2.34 -33.49
CA GLY A 11 15.47 2.95 -32.17
C GLY A 11 14.94 1.97 -31.12
N PHE A 12 15.81 1.56 -30.20
CA PHE A 12 15.41 0.85 -28.98
C PHE A 12 14.87 1.87 -27.97
N THR A 13 13.55 1.94 -27.81
CA THR A 13 12.92 2.59 -26.66
C THR A 13 12.99 1.65 -25.48
N VAL A 14 13.92 1.90 -24.56
CA VAL A 14 13.96 1.24 -23.25
C VAL A 14 12.91 1.91 -22.37
N SER A 15 11.76 1.26 -22.20
CA SER A 15 10.77 1.65 -21.20
C SER A 15 11.29 1.19 -19.83
N LEU A 16 11.87 2.10 -19.04
CA LEU A 16 12.09 1.84 -17.62
C LEU A 16 10.73 1.92 -16.90
N THR A 17 10.03 0.80 -16.84
CA THR A 17 9.02 0.59 -15.80
C THR A 17 9.79 0.26 -14.52
N ALA A 18 9.98 1.24 -13.65
CA ALA A 18 10.41 0.93 -12.29
C ALA A 18 9.33 0.06 -11.67
N ALA A 19 9.63 -1.22 -11.44
CA ALA A 19 8.82 -2.06 -10.59
C ALA A 19 8.83 -1.43 -9.21
N LEU A 20 7.69 -0.87 -8.79
CA LEU A 20 7.54 -0.42 -7.42
C LEU A 20 7.72 -1.66 -6.52
N PRO A 21 8.43 -1.53 -5.38
CA PRO A 21 8.49 -2.61 -4.41
C PRO A 21 7.05 -2.99 -4.07
N ALA A 22 6.70 -4.23 -4.37
CA ALA A 22 5.35 -4.71 -4.19
C ALA A 22 5.18 -5.15 -2.74
N SER A 23 5.18 -4.16 -1.85
CA SER A 23 4.79 -4.33 -0.45
C SER A 23 3.28 -4.26 -0.40
N ALA A 24 2.62 -5.33 0.06
CA ALA A 24 1.16 -5.33 0.23
C ALA A 24 0.72 -4.37 1.35
N GLY A 25 1.58 -4.19 2.36
CA GLY A 25 1.38 -3.24 3.46
C GLY A 25 2.18 -1.94 3.31
N VAL A 26 1.77 -0.91 4.05
CA VAL A 26 2.57 0.31 4.26
C VAL A 26 3.23 0.22 5.63
N GLU A 27 4.55 0.06 5.68
CA GLU A 27 5.31 -0.13 6.91
C GLU A 27 5.06 1.01 7.91
N GLU A 28 5.02 2.26 7.41
CA GLU A 28 4.73 3.45 8.21
C GLU A 28 3.32 3.46 8.80
N CYS A 29 2.41 2.65 8.25
CA CYS A 29 1.05 2.45 8.72
C CYS A 29 0.86 1.12 9.46
N GLY A 30 1.93 0.48 9.91
CA GLY A 30 1.85 -0.81 10.61
C GLY A 30 1.62 -2.01 9.70
N ASN A 31 2.07 -1.93 8.44
CA ASN A 31 1.95 -2.99 7.42
C ASN A 31 0.50 -3.36 7.06
N ILE A 32 -0.44 -2.43 7.20
CA ILE A 32 -1.83 -2.64 6.79
C ILE A 32 -1.95 -2.56 5.26
N ARG A 33 -2.72 -3.48 4.67
CA ARG A 33 -3.05 -3.51 3.23
C ARG A 33 -4.23 -2.59 2.95
N PHE A 34 -4.06 -1.63 2.02
CA PHE A 34 -5.06 -0.60 1.71
C PHE A 34 -5.96 -0.93 0.51
N GLU A 35 -5.99 -2.18 0.05
CA GLU A 35 -6.86 -2.59 -1.06
C GLU A 35 -8.34 -2.39 -0.69
N GLY A 36 -9.02 -1.49 -1.41
CA GLY A 36 -10.43 -1.16 -1.16
C GLY A 36 -10.66 -0.10 -0.09
N LEU A 37 -9.62 0.30 0.65
CA LEU A 37 -9.68 1.44 1.57
C LEU A 37 -9.66 2.74 0.76
N SER A 38 -10.77 3.46 0.79
CA SER A 38 -10.89 4.78 0.18
C SER A 38 -11.40 5.78 1.22
N ASN A 39 -11.01 7.05 1.06
CA ASN A 39 -11.34 8.13 1.99
C ASN A 39 -10.70 7.93 3.37
N CYS A 40 -9.38 8.08 3.41
CA CYS A 40 -8.68 8.17 4.68
C CYS A 40 -8.91 9.55 5.31
N GLU A 41 -9.09 9.60 6.62
CA GLU A 41 -9.26 10.81 7.38
C GLU A 41 -8.57 10.75 8.74
N VAL A 42 -7.91 11.84 9.10
CA VAL A 42 -7.37 12.04 10.44
C VAL A 42 -8.46 12.68 11.27
N ARG A 43 -8.92 11.95 12.29
CA ARG A 43 -9.91 12.42 13.27
C ARG A 43 -9.19 12.86 14.54
N VAL A 44 -9.63 13.99 15.07
CA VAL A 44 -9.22 14.53 16.37
C VAL A 44 -10.47 14.74 17.24
N THR A 45 -10.31 14.92 18.55
CA THR A 45 -11.40 15.27 19.50
C THR A 45 -12.37 14.14 19.87
N ALA A 46 -13.58 14.48 20.34
CA ALA A 46 -14.57 13.54 20.87
C ALA A 46 -15.08 12.55 19.81
N GLU A 47 -15.12 12.95 18.54
CA GLU A 47 -15.51 12.06 17.44
C GLU A 47 -14.48 10.93 17.24
N CYS A 48 -13.19 11.23 17.43
CA CYS A 48 -12.14 10.22 17.46
C CYS A 48 -12.37 9.23 18.61
N SER A 49 -12.62 9.70 19.85
CA SER A 49 -12.84 8.81 20.99
C SER A 49 -14.08 7.92 20.83
N ALA A 50 -15.15 8.46 20.25
CA ALA A 50 -16.35 7.67 19.93
C ALA A 50 -16.03 6.56 18.92
N SER A 51 -15.22 6.86 17.90
CA SER A 51 -14.79 5.89 16.89
C SER A 51 -13.90 4.79 17.48
N CYS A 52 -13.12 5.09 18.52
CA CYS A 52 -12.28 4.11 19.19
C CYS A 52 -13.07 3.02 19.95
N SER A 53 -14.36 3.24 20.20
CA SER A 53 -15.20 2.30 20.94
C SER A 53 -15.78 1.17 20.06
N GLU A 54 -15.65 1.27 18.74
CA GLU A 54 -16.18 0.28 17.80
C GLU A 54 -15.31 -0.99 17.79
N LEU A 55 -15.82 -2.03 18.46
CA LEU A 55 -15.25 -3.37 18.53
C LEU A 55 -15.27 -4.01 17.14
N GLY A 56 -14.10 -4.25 16.56
CA GLY A 56 -13.96 -4.85 15.23
C GLY A 56 -12.99 -4.07 14.34
N ILE A 57 -12.86 -2.78 14.58
CA ILE A 57 -11.97 -1.93 13.81
C ILE A 57 -10.49 -2.32 14.02
N TYR A 58 -10.13 -2.77 15.22
CA TYR A 58 -8.75 -3.11 15.57
C TYR A 58 -8.31 -4.48 15.08
N LYS A 59 -9.20 -5.28 14.51
CA LYS A 59 -8.93 -6.70 14.27
C LYS A 59 -7.79 -6.91 13.28
N THR A 60 -7.81 -6.18 12.17
CA THR A 60 -6.74 -6.21 11.16
C THR A 60 -5.43 -5.69 11.73
N ALA A 61 -5.46 -4.54 12.42
CA ALA A 61 -4.26 -3.96 13.02
C ALA A 61 -3.62 -4.89 14.06
N CYS A 62 -4.44 -5.55 14.89
CA CYS A 62 -4.00 -6.53 15.86
C CYS A 62 -3.44 -7.78 15.20
N ALA A 63 -4.16 -8.35 14.23
CA ALA A 63 -3.68 -9.49 13.49
C ALA A 63 -2.30 -9.24 12.88
N THR A 64 -2.12 -8.12 12.16
CA THR A 64 -0.84 -7.73 11.58
C THR A 64 0.25 -7.53 12.63
N LYS A 65 -0.04 -6.88 13.76
CA LYS A 65 0.91 -6.67 14.86
C LYS A 65 1.36 -7.99 15.51
N LEU A 66 0.45 -8.95 15.63
CA LEU A 66 0.68 -10.20 16.36
C LEU A 66 1.33 -11.29 15.52
N VAL A 67 1.21 -11.27 14.19
CA VAL A 67 1.90 -12.23 13.31
C VAL A 67 3.39 -12.40 13.63
N PRO A 68 4.23 -11.35 13.70
CA PRO A 68 5.66 -11.53 14.00
C PRO A 68 5.91 -12.07 15.41
N VAL A 69 5.01 -11.83 16.37
CA VAL A 69 5.08 -12.38 17.73
C VAL A 69 4.85 -13.88 17.68
N CYS A 70 3.74 -14.30 17.09
CA CYS A 70 3.34 -15.70 16.97
C CYS A 70 4.24 -16.51 16.01
N LYS A 71 4.82 -15.87 15.00
CA LYS A 71 5.76 -16.49 14.06
C LYS A 71 7.01 -17.07 14.74
N THR A 72 7.38 -16.60 15.93
CA THR A 72 8.50 -17.18 16.68
C THR A 72 8.22 -18.61 17.15
N GLU A 73 6.94 -18.98 17.31
CA GLU A 73 6.49 -20.31 17.72
C GLU A 73 5.95 -21.12 16.53
N CYS A 74 5.40 -20.45 15.52
CA CYS A 74 4.91 -21.04 14.28
C CYS A 74 6.02 -21.14 13.22
N SER A 75 6.80 -22.22 13.30
CA SER A 75 7.98 -22.45 12.46
C SER A 75 7.84 -23.60 11.45
N LEU A 76 6.60 -23.98 11.14
CA LEU A 76 6.34 -25.02 10.15
C LEU A 76 6.76 -24.53 8.76
N SER A 77 7.32 -25.43 7.96
CA SER A 77 7.66 -25.13 6.57
C SER A 77 6.53 -25.57 5.65
N ALA A 78 6.42 -24.92 4.48
CA ALA A 78 5.56 -25.36 3.40
C ALA A 78 5.65 -26.89 3.15
N THR A 79 4.49 -27.53 2.96
CA THR A 79 4.45 -28.95 2.64
C THR A 79 4.79 -29.20 1.17
N PRO A 80 5.56 -30.27 0.82
CA PRO A 80 5.90 -30.56 -0.57
C PRO A 80 4.67 -30.72 -1.46
N THR A 81 3.59 -31.31 -0.91
CA THR A 81 2.34 -31.50 -1.64
C THR A 81 1.68 -30.18 -2.03
N CYS A 82 1.70 -29.17 -1.13
CA CYS A 82 1.19 -27.84 -1.44
C CYS A 82 2.08 -27.13 -2.47
N THR A 83 3.41 -27.15 -2.28
CA THR A 83 4.32 -26.46 -3.20
C THR A 83 4.31 -27.08 -4.59
N ASP A 84 4.20 -28.40 -4.71
CA ASP A 84 4.17 -29.10 -6.00
C ASP A 84 2.88 -28.81 -6.79
N SER A 85 1.72 -28.81 -6.10
CA SER A 85 0.44 -28.50 -6.75
C SER A 85 0.38 -27.05 -7.21
N CYS A 86 0.79 -26.12 -6.34
CA CYS A 86 0.87 -24.69 -6.64
C CYS A 86 1.84 -24.42 -7.80
N THR A 87 3.06 -24.98 -7.75
CA THR A 87 4.07 -24.78 -8.81
C THR A 87 3.58 -25.33 -10.15
N THR A 88 2.87 -26.46 -10.16
CA THR A 88 2.32 -27.04 -11.41
C THR A 88 1.26 -26.14 -12.03
N GLN A 89 0.36 -25.60 -11.20
CA GLN A 89 -0.68 -24.67 -11.65
C GLN A 89 -0.05 -23.37 -12.16
N CYS A 90 0.81 -22.75 -11.36
CA CYS A 90 1.48 -21.50 -11.72
C CYS A 90 2.35 -21.63 -12.98
N LYS A 91 3.03 -22.77 -13.16
CA LYS A 91 3.74 -23.09 -14.40
C LYS A 91 2.80 -23.10 -15.61
N THR A 92 1.62 -23.70 -15.47
CA THR A 92 0.62 -23.73 -16.54
C THR A 92 0.17 -22.30 -16.89
N ASP A 93 0.01 -21.45 -15.88
CA ASP A 93 -0.36 -20.04 -16.08
C ASP A 93 0.77 -19.27 -16.79
N CYS A 94 2.03 -19.48 -16.39
CA CYS A 94 3.20 -18.94 -17.09
C CYS A 94 3.29 -19.41 -18.55
N ASP A 95 3.07 -20.70 -18.82
CA ASP A 95 3.09 -21.27 -20.17
C ASP A 95 1.97 -20.67 -21.05
N ASN A 96 0.85 -20.28 -20.44
CA ASN A 96 -0.25 -19.57 -21.08
C ASN A 96 -0.02 -18.05 -21.22
N GLY A 97 1.12 -17.54 -20.77
CA GLY A 97 1.48 -16.12 -20.86
C GLY A 97 0.84 -15.24 -19.79
N VAL A 98 0.35 -15.82 -18.69
CA VAL A 98 -0.10 -15.06 -17.51
C VAL A 98 1.12 -14.48 -16.82
N ASN A 99 1.07 -13.18 -16.53
CA ASN A 99 2.14 -12.51 -15.80
C ASN A 99 1.96 -12.73 -14.29
N VAL A 100 2.67 -13.72 -13.76
CA VAL A 100 2.69 -13.99 -12.33
C VAL A 100 3.57 -12.96 -11.62
N ILE A 101 2.94 -12.12 -10.82
CA ILE A 101 3.57 -11.16 -9.91
C ILE A 101 3.41 -11.68 -8.49
N CYS A 102 4.53 -11.85 -7.77
CA CYS A 102 4.53 -12.66 -6.57
C CYS A 102 3.62 -12.12 -5.46
N SER A 103 3.75 -10.84 -5.14
CA SER A 103 2.95 -10.15 -4.12
C SER A 103 1.44 -10.24 -4.36
N HIS A 104 0.99 -10.17 -5.62
CA HIS A 104 -0.44 -10.19 -5.95
C HIS A 104 -1.01 -11.61 -5.96
N ASN A 105 -0.28 -12.58 -6.52
CA ASN A 105 -0.80 -13.95 -6.67
C ASN A 105 -0.68 -14.73 -5.37
N CYS A 106 0.41 -14.58 -4.63
CA CYS A 106 0.63 -15.29 -3.37
C CYS A 106 -0.50 -15.03 -2.36
N PHE A 107 -0.88 -13.77 -2.17
CA PHE A 107 -1.97 -13.43 -1.23
C PHE A 107 -3.33 -13.98 -1.68
N ALA A 108 -3.67 -13.81 -2.97
CA ALA A 108 -4.94 -14.31 -3.50
C ALA A 108 -5.06 -15.84 -3.39
N GLU A 109 -3.98 -16.56 -3.68
CA GLU A 109 -3.92 -18.01 -3.49
C GLU A 109 -4.05 -18.39 -2.02
N CYS A 110 -3.30 -17.71 -1.15
CA CYS A 110 -3.30 -17.97 0.29
C CYS A 110 -4.68 -17.73 0.94
N THR A 111 -5.44 -16.75 0.47
CA THR A 111 -6.76 -16.39 1.03
C THR A 111 -7.93 -17.14 0.37
N THR A 112 -7.68 -18.01 -0.62
CA THR A 112 -8.75 -18.67 -1.40
C THR A 112 -9.71 -19.50 -0.54
N THR A 113 -9.22 -20.13 0.53
CA THR A 113 -10.02 -20.98 1.43
C THR A 113 -10.46 -20.27 2.71
N ARG A 114 -9.97 -19.05 2.95
CA ARG A 114 -10.19 -18.28 4.19
C ARG A 114 -11.64 -18.24 4.61
N ASP A 115 -12.54 -17.83 3.71
CA ASP A 115 -13.96 -17.63 4.05
C ASP A 115 -14.64 -18.95 4.45
N VAL A 116 -14.20 -20.08 3.89
CA VAL A 116 -14.73 -21.40 4.23
C VAL A 116 -14.23 -21.82 5.61
N GLU A 117 -12.94 -21.69 5.88
CA GLU A 117 -12.34 -22.08 7.16
C GLU A 117 -12.82 -21.17 8.31
N CYS A 118 -12.87 -19.86 8.08
CA CYS A 118 -13.31 -18.89 9.08
C CYS A 118 -14.83 -18.89 9.31
N SER A 119 -15.63 -19.55 8.45
CA SER A 119 -17.08 -19.65 8.65
C SER A 119 -17.47 -20.40 9.93
N GLY A 120 -16.59 -21.27 10.43
CA GLY A 120 -16.78 -22.05 11.66
C GLY A 120 -16.19 -21.41 12.92
N ALA A 121 -15.44 -20.31 12.78
CA ALA A 121 -14.77 -19.66 13.90
C ALA A 121 -15.77 -18.94 14.82
N THR A 122 -15.45 -18.84 16.10
CA THR A 122 -16.25 -18.08 17.08
C THR A 122 -16.33 -16.60 16.67
N ASP A 123 -15.22 -16.08 16.15
CA ASP A 123 -15.11 -14.75 15.57
C ASP A 123 -14.57 -14.83 14.15
N ALA A 124 -15.48 -14.92 13.18
CA ALA A 124 -15.12 -15.05 11.76
C ALA A 124 -14.31 -13.84 11.23
N VAL A 125 -14.49 -12.66 11.82
CA VAL A 125 -13.78 -11.44 11.40
C VAL A 125 -12.34 -11.47 11.90
N GLN A 126 -12.12 -11.87 13.16
CA GLN A 126 -10.77 -12.05 13.70
C GLN A 126 -10.03 -13.16 12.97
N CYS A 127 -10.69 -14.28 12.68
CA CYS A 127 -10.11 -15.35 11.89
C CYS A 127 -9.67 -14.85 10.51
N ALA A 128 -10.55 -14.14 9.79
CA ALA A 128 -10.22 -13.59 8.48
C ALA A 128 -9.04 -12.61 8.55
N ALA A 129 -9.01 -11.73 9.56
CA ALA A 129 -7.93 -10.78 9.76
C ALA A 129 -6.59 -11.47 10.07
N THR A 130 -6.60 -12.49 10.92
CA THR A 130 -5.43 -13.33 11.24
C THR A 130 -4.89 -14.03 10.00
N TRP A 131 -5.80 -14.56 9.19
CA TRP A 131 -5.47 -15.22 7.94
C TRP A 131 -4.81 -14.27 6.95
N ASP A 132 -5.43 -13.11 6.72
CA ASP A 132 -4.93 -12.09 5.81
C ASP A 132 -3.55 -11.62 6.27
N ALA A 133 -3.38 -11.30 7.55
CA ALA A 133 -2.10 -10.86 8.11
C ALA A 133 -0.99 -11.92 7.99
N ASN A 134 -1.30 -13.20 8.23
CA ASN A 134 -0.33 -14.28 8.10
C ASN A 134 0.06 -14.48 6.62
N CYS A 135 -0.92 -14.47 5.71
CA CYS A 135 -0.68 -14.54 4.28
C CYS A 135 0.20 -13.37 3.80
N ASP A 136 -0.13 -12.14 4.16
CA ASP A 136 0.67 -10.96 3.79
C ASP A 136 2.11 -11.10 4.30
N SER A 137 2.31 -11.44 5.59
CA SER A 137 3.64 -11.61 6.18
C SER A 137 4.50 -12.69 5.50
N GLU A 138 3.95 -13.87 5.22
CA GLU A 138 4.72 -14.94 4.56
C GLU A 138 4.96 -14.64 3.08
N CYS A 139 3.96 -14.08 2.39
CA CYS A 139 4.10 -13.67 1.01
C CYS A 139 5.14 -12.56 0.85
N ASP A 140 5.10 -11.52 1.69
CA ASP A 140 6.09 -10.43 1.67
C ASP A 140 7.50 -10.94 1.99
N ALA A 141 7.62 -11.88 2.94
CA ALA A 141 8.91 -12.49 3.27
C ALA A 141 9.52 -13.31 2.12
N GLN A 142 8.69 -13.97 1.30
CA GLN A 142 9.16 -14.81 0.19
C GLN A 142 9.27 -14.04 -1.14
N CYS A 143 8.43 -13.03 -1.37
CA CYS A 143 8.32 -12.28 -2.62
C CYS A 143 9.30 -11.10 -2.73
N VAL A 144 10.53 -11.24 -2.21
CA VAL A 144 11.53 -10.16 -2.17
C VAL A 144 12.31 -9.98 -3.50
N THR A 145 12.18 -10.89 -4.46
CA THR A 145 12.89 -10.76 -5.75
C THR A 145 12.05 -9.99 -6.77
N VAL A 146 12.56 -8.85 -7.22
CA VAL A 146 11.86 -7.94 -8.15
C VAL A 146 12.17 -8.26 -9.62
N ASP A 147 13.18 -9.12 -9.89
CA ASP A 147 13.70 -9.42 -11.24
C ASP A 147 13.73 -10.94 -11.54
N GLY A 148 12.65 -11.65 -11.20
CA GLY A 148 12.45 -13.06 -11.52
C GLY A 148 11.76 -13.29 -12.87
N GLY A 149 12.08 -14.40 -13.54
CA GLY A 149 11.21 -14.93 -14.60
C GLY A 149 9.92 -15.53 -14.00
N CYS A 150 8.87 -15.68 -14.81
CA CYS A 150 7.56 -16.18 -14.32
C CYS A 150 7.65 -17.46 -13.46
N TYR A 151 8.48 -18.43 -13.86
CA TYR A 151 8.68 -19.66 -13.07
C TYR A 151 9.39 -19.44 -11.73
N GLN A 152 10.29 -18.45 -11.64
CA GLN A 152 10.95 -18.12 -10.38
C GLN A 152 9.93 -17.54 -9.41
N HIS A 153 9.07 -16.63 -9.90
CA HIS A 153 7.96 -16.13 -9.10
C HIS A 153 7.06 -17.27 -8.64
N CYS A 154 6.73 -18.26 -9.48
CA CYS A 154 5.95 -19.41 -9.04
C CYS A 154 6.53 -20.12 -7.82
N ILE A 155 7.83 -20.41 -7.82
CA ILE A 155 8.49 -21.12 -6.72
C ILE A 155 8.42 -20.29 -5.42
N GLU A 156 8.66 -18.98 -5.53
CA GLU A 156 8.65 -18.06 -4.39
C GLU A 156 7.22 -17.82 -3.85
N CYS A 157 6.24 -17.58 -4.74
CA CYS A 157 4.82 -17.43 -4.38
C CYS A 157 4.32 -18.65 -3.62
N CYS A 158 4.54 -19.83 -4.21
CA CYS A 158 4.07 -21.08 -3.66
C CYS A 158 4.79 -21.40 -2.34
N GLY A 159 6.05 -20.99 -2.19
CA GLY A 159 6.75 -21.07 -0.91
C GLY A 159 6.08 -20.24 0.17
N GLY A 160 5.69 -19.00 -0.15
CA GLY A 160 5.01 -18.07 0.76
C GLY A 160 3.62 -18.56 1.16
N SER A 161 2.75 -18.78 0.16
CA SER A 161 1.36 -19.19 0.40
C SER A 161 1.27 -20.53 1.14
N CYS A 162 2.09 -21.52 0.78
CA CYS A 162 2.11 -22.81 1.46
C CYS A 162 2.76 -22.76 2.86
N THR A 163 3.68 -21.82 3.11
CA THR A 163 4.22 -21.61 4.47
C THR A 163 3.18 -20.94 5.36
N ALA A 164 2.42 -19.98 4.82
CA ALA A 164 1.30 -19.37 5.53
C ALA A 164 0.25 -20.43 5.89
N ASP A 165 -0.19 -21.23 4.92
CA ASP A 165 -1.15 -22.33 5.12
C ASP A 165 -0.67 -23.30 6.21
N ALA A 166 0.60 -23.74 6.14
CA ALA A 166 1.17 -24.65 7.12
C ALA A 166 1.21 -24.10 8.55
N ASN A 167 1.27 -22.77 8.73
CA ASN A 167 1.32 -22.12 10.03
C ASN A 167 -0.03 -21.56 10.50
N MET A 168 -1.09 -21.67 9.69
CA MET A 168 -2.34 -20.94 9.93
C MET A 168 -3.02 -21.33 11.25
N ASP A 169 -3.07 -22.62 11.55
CA ASP A 169 -3.64 -23.13 12.82
C ASP A 169 -2.86 -22.61 14.04
N CYS A 170 -1.53 -22.59 13.93
CA CYS A 170 -0.65 -22.09 14.98
C CYS A 170 -0.82 -20.58 15.17
N GLN A 171 -0.87 -19.82 14.07
CA GLN A 171 -1.09 -18.37 14.09
C GLN A 171 -2.43 -18.01 14.72
N THR A 172 -3.50 -18.69 14.30
CA THR A 172 -4.85 -18.48 14.85
C THR A 172 -4.87 -18.78 16.35
N THR A 173 -4.32 -19.93 16.76
CA THR A 173 -4.28 -20.32 18.17
C THR A 173 -3.48 -19.32 19.02
N CYS A 174 -2.28 -18.94 18.57
CA CYS A 174 -1.44 -18.00 19.29
C CYS A 174 -2.10 -16.61 19.38
N GLN A 175 -2.66 -16.12 18.27
CA GLN A 175 -3.31 -14.82 18.26
C GLN A 175 -4.54 -14.81 19.15
N ASP A 176 -5.37 -15.85 19.14
CA ASP A 176 -6.55 -15.97 20.01
C ASP A 176 -6.22 -15.80 21.50
N GLU A 177 -5.04 -16.22 21.96
CA GLU A 177 -4.60 -16.08 23.35
C GLU A 177 -4.24 -14.64 23.75
N ILE A 178 -3.73 -13.85 22.80
CA ILE A 178 -3.18 -12.50 23.07
C ILE A 178 -3.95 -11.37 22.34
N PHE A 179 -5.01 -11.72 21.62
CA PHE A 179 -5.81 -10.78 20.83
C PHE A 179 -6.50 -9.74 21.71
N GLU A 180 -7.09 -10.16 22.82
CA GLU A 180 -7.81 -9.29 23.75
C GLU A 180 -6.88 -8.22 24.34
N GLU A 181 -5.65 -8.58 24.69
CA GLU A 181 -4.64 -7.62 25.16
C GLU A 181 -4.29 -6.60 24.07
N CYS A 182 -4.14 -7.06 22.83
CA CYS A 182 -3.89 -6.18 21.70
C CYS A 182 -5.05 -5.19 21.46
N GLU A 183 -6.30 -5.66 21.46
CA GLU A 183 -7.48 -4.80 21.28
C GLU A 183 -7.56 -3.75 22.39
N HIS A 184 -7.28 -4.13 23.64
CA HIS A 184 -7.22 -3.22 24.76
C HIS A 184 -6.13 -2.15 24.60
N GLU A 185 -4.94 -2.55 24.18
CA GLU A 185 -3.82 -1.64 23.94
C GLU A 185 -4.17 -0.63 22.82
N PHE A 186 -4.70 -1.11 21.69
CA PHE A 186 -5.09 -0.24 20.58
C PHE A 186 -6.21 0.72 20.96
N ARG A 187 -7.21 0.26 21.73
CA ARG A 187 -8.26 1.13 22.24
C ARG A 187 -7.69 2.23 23.13
N ALA A 188 -6.82 1.87 24.09
CA ALA A 188 -6.20 2.84 24.99
C ALA A 188 -5.33 3.84 24.22
N ASN A 189 -4.56 3.38 23.23
CA ASN A 189 -3.74 4.23 22.37
C ASN A 189 -4.59 5.16 21.52
N CYS A 190 -5.69 4.66 20.95
CA CYS A 190 -6.64 5.46 20.18
C CYS A 190 -7.26 6.56 21.06
N GLU A 191 -7.84 6.20 22.19
CA GLU A 191 -8.46 7.15 23.14
C GLU A 191 -7.47 8.21 23.62
N GLY A 192 -6.23 7.81 23.94
CA GLY A 192 -5.17 8.73 24.36
C GLY A 192 -4.74 9.68 23.24
N SER A 193 -4.64 9.18 22.00
CA SER A 193 -4.19 9.96 20.84
C SER A 193 -5.24 10.94 20.34
N CYS A 194 -6.53 10.71 20.59
CA CYS A 194 -7.62 11.62 20.20
C CYS A 194 -7.52 13.03 20.82
N SER A 195 -6.75 13.20 21.89
CA SER A 195 -6.49 14.49 22.53
C SER A 195 -5.21 15.18 22.03
N GLY A 196 -4.43 14.53 21.17
CA GLY A 196 -3.14 15.01 20.65
C GLY A 196 -3.06 14.87 19.13
N ASP A 197 -2.15 14.02 18.64
CA ASP A 197 -1.88 13.83 17.20
C ASP A 197 -3.06 13.24 16.40
N GLY A 198 -4.11 12.79 17.07
CA GLY A 198 -5.28 12.18 16.44
C GLY A 198 -5.08 10.72 16.06
N ALA A 199 -6.05 10.19 15.32
CA ALA A 199 -6.02 8.84 14.78
C ALA A 199 -6.44 8.88 13.30
N LEU A 200 -5.76 8.06 12.50
CA LEU A 200 -6.05 7.88 11.09
C LEU A 200 -7.07 6.75 10.92
N PHE A 201 -8.15 7.06 10.22
CA PHE A 201 -9.16 6.11 9.82
C PHE A 201 -9.24 6.06 8.29
N CYS A 202 -9.46 4.89 7.69
CA CYS A 202 -9.70 4.75 6.25
C CYS A 202 -10.92 3.86 6.03
N GLY A 203 -11.92 4.35 5.27
CA GLY A 203 -13.16 3.59 5.08
C GLY A 203 -13.96 3.35 6.38
N GLY A 204 -13.70 4.15 7.43
CA GLY A 204 -14.25 3.95 8.78
C GLY A 204 -13.38 3.05 9.66
N GLU A 205 -12.35 2.42 9.11
CA GLU A 205 -11.46 1.52 9.86
C GLU A 205 -10.25 2.27 10.44
N TYR A 206 -9.85 1.98 11.66
CA TYR A 206 -8.70 2.52 12.36
C TYR A 206 -7.46 1.88 11.79
N ILE A 207 -6.51 2.72 11.43
CA ILE A 207 -5.24 2.31 10.87
C ILE A 207 -4.16 2.46 11.93
N ILE A 208 -4.00 3.69 12.44
CA ILE A 208 -2.90 4.06 13.33
C ILE A 208 -3.24 5.33 14.10
N SER A 209 -2.60 5.57 15.23
CA SER A 209 -2.75 6.80 16.00
C SER A 209 -1.45 7.31 16.60
N GLY A 210 -1.47 8.56 17.07
CA GLY A 210 -0.33 9.18 17.72
C GLY A 210 0.74 9.64 16.72
N SER A 211 1.98 9.71 17.19
CA SER A 211 3.13 10.24 16.44
C SER A 211 3.46 9.54 15.11
N GLN A 212 2.90 8.36 14.84
CA GLN A 212 3.11 7.62 13.59
C GLN A 212 2.17 8.07 12.46
N VAL A 213 1.09 8.80 12.77
CA VAL A 213 0.11 9.29 11.80
C VAL A 213 0.77 10.11 10.67
N PRO A 214 1.67 11.08 10.91
CA PRO A 214 2.28 11.87 9.82
C PRO A 214 3.10 11.03 8.85
N ALA A 215 3.84 10.03 9.34
CA ALA A 215 4.63 9.12 8.50
C ALA A 215 3.71 8.26 7.63
N CYS A 216 2.68 7.66 8.23
CA CYS A 216 1.68 6.89 7.50
C CYS A 216 0.95 7.73 6.44
N VAL A 217 0.49 8.93 6.78
CA VAL A 217 -0.18 9.84 5.84
C VAL A 217 0.74 10.20 4.67
N SER A 218 2.02 10.46 4.94
CA SER A 218 3.00 10.76 3.88
C SER A 218 3.17 9.58 2.93
N ALA A 219 3.32 8.37 3.46
CA ALA A 219 3.44 7.16 2.65
C ALA A 219 2.17 6.89 1.82
N LEU A 220 0.97 7.13 2.38
CA LEU A 220 -0.30 7.02 1.65
C LEU A 220 -0.40 8.03 0.51
N LEU A 221 0.02 9.28 0.73
CA LEU A 221 0.02 10.32 -0.30
C LEU A 221 0.99 9.99 -1.44
N GLU A 222 2.15 9.40 -1.15
CA GLU A 222 3.10 8.94 -2.16
C GLU A 222 2.51 7.82 -3.04
N GLN A 223 1.61 7.00 -2.48
CA GLN A 223 0.85 5.99 -3.20
C GLN A 223 -0.39 6.55 -3.93
N GLY A 224 -0.64 7.86 -3.82
CA GLY A 224 -1.78 8.53 -4.45
C GLY A 224 -3.10 8.34 -3.71
N ILE A 225 -3.07 7.85 -2.46
CA ILE A 225 -4.25 7.72 -1.61
C ILE A 225 -4.53 9.07 -0.95
N ALA A 226 -5.74 9.59 -1.15
CA ALA A 226 -6.13 10.88 -0.59
C ALA A 226 -6.50 10.75 0.90
N VAL A 227 -5.85 11.56 1.73
CA VAL A 227 -6.15 11.69 3.16
C VAL A 227 -6.77 13.07 3.43
N LYS A 228 -7.91 13.09 4.12
CA LYS A 228 -8.55 14.30 4.63
C LYS A 228 -8.12 14.54 6.07
N ALA A 229 -8.03 15.79 6.50
CA ALA A 229 -7.88 16.12 7.91
C ALA A 229 -9.12 16.90 8.33
N GLU A 230 -9.89 16.37 9.26
CA GLU A 230 -11.07 17.05 9.80
C GLU A 230 -10.68 17.91 11.02
N ALA A 231 -9.75 18.84 10.80
CA ALA A 231 -9.44 19.96 11.68
C ALA A 231 -8.45 20.89 10.96
N GLU A 232 -8.43 22.19 11.30
CA GLU A 232 -7.33 23.09 10.93
C GLU A 232 -6.08 22.65 11.69
N VAL A 233 -5.41 21.63 11.17
CA VAL A 233 -4.18 21.09 11.70
C VAL A 233 -3.09 21.39 10.70
N THR A 234 -2.07 22.11 11.15
CA THR A 234 -0.85 22.29 10.36
C THR A 234 -0.01 21.03 10.56
N ILE A 235 0.01 20.14 9.56
CA ILE A 235 0.90 18.98 9.55
C ILE A 235 2.29 19.50 9.16
N GLY A 236 3.16 19.70 10.15
CA GLY A 236 4.57 20.02 9.95
C GLY A 236 5.43 18.76 9.84
N PRO A 237 6.69 18.88 9.40
CA PRO A 237 7.66 17.77 9.43
C PRO A 237 7.93 17.25 10.85
N ASP A 238 7.58 18.04 11.88
CA ASP A 238 7.75 17.71 13.30
C ASP A 238 6.45 17.20 13.96
N GLY A 239 5.37 16.98 13.20
CA GLY A 239 4.10 16.47 13.71
C GLY A 239 2.89 17.39 13.49
N ILE A 240 1.80 17.08 14.18
CA ILE A 240 0.54 17.81 14.17
C ILE A 240 0.60 18.89 15.25
N ASP A 241 0.95 20.12 14.87
CA ASP A 241 0.99 21.27 15.79
C ASP A 241 -0.32 22.05 15.67
N GLY A 242 -1.17 21.92 16.69
CA GLY A 242 -2.50 22.54 16.73
C GLY A 242 -2.49 23.86 17.49
N ASP A 243 -2.45 24.98 16.77
CA ASP A 243 -3.13 26.22 17.20
C ASP A 243 -4.45 26.29 16.41
N LEU A 244 -5.59 26.31 17.12
CA LEU A 244 -6.96 26.17 16.60
C LEU A 244 -7.44 27.42 15.83
N SER A 245 -6.56 28.09 15.09
CA SER A 245 -6.85 29.40 14.49
C SER A 245 -5.94 29.73 13.30
N ALA A 246 -5.98 28.96 12.20
CA ALA A 246 -5.69 29.46 10.84
C ALA A 246 -5.59 28.35 9.79
N GLY A 247 -6.56 28.33 8.87
CA GLY A 247 -6.32 28.28 7.43
C GLY A 247 -6.11 26.89 6.81
N MET A 248 -7.21 26.33 6.32
CA MET A 248 -7.31 25.20 5.38
C MET A 248 -6.17 25.17 4.32
N CYS A 249 -5.24 24.22 4.43
CA CYS A 249 -4.46 23.75 3.29
C CYS A 249 -4.97 22.38 2.87
N ALA A 250 -5.92 22.34 1.92
CA ALA A 250 -6.24 21.11 1.22
C ALA A 250 -4.98 20.66 0.44
N TYR A 251 -4.27 19.66 0.96
CA TYR A 251 -3.17 19.03 0.24
C TYR A 251 -3.77 18.10 -0.82
N SER A 252 -4.17 18.66 -1.95
CA SER A 252 -4.49 17.85 -3.13
C SER A 252 -3.18 17.31 -3.70
N PRO A 253 -3.04 15.99 -3.93
CA PRO A 253 -1.88 15.48 -4.65
C PRO A 253 -1.82 16.22 -5.98
N ARG A 254 -0.66 16.84 -6.23
CA ARG A 254 -0.39 17.59 -7.46
C ARG A 254 -0.59 16.61 -8.61
N GLY A 255 -1.74 16.69 -9.27
CA GLY A 255 -2.10 15.86 -10.41
C GLY A 255 -0.91 15.78 -11.36
N GLY A 256 -0.53 14.55 -11.71
CA GLY A 256 0.58 14.26 -12.59
C GLY A 256 0.59 15.24 -13.75
N ALA A 257 1.69 15.98 -13.87
CA ALA A 257 1.88 16.87 -14.99
C ALA A 257 1.89 16.01 -16.26
N SER A 258 0.77 16.00 -16.99
CA SER A 258 0.73 15.59 -18.38
C SER A 258 1.76 16.43 -19.14
N LEU A 259 2.93 15.85 -19.36
CA LEU A 259 3.96 16.34 -20.27
C LEU A 259 3.44 16.21 -21.69
N ALA A 260 2.56 17.13 -22.09
CA ALA A 260 2.12 17.30 -23.47
C ALA A 260 1.84 18.77 -23.74
N ALA A 261 2.91 19.55 -23.95
CA ALA A 261 3.02 20.61 -24.98
C ALA A 261 4.09 21.66 -24.61
N PRO A 262 5.09 21.88 -25.49
CA PRO A 262 5.67 23.20 -25.64
C PRO A 262 5.67 23.59 -27.12
N PHE A 263 4.52 24.04 -27.64
CA PHE A 263 4.47 24.75 -28.92
C PHE A 263 3.38 25.82 -28.92
N ALA A 264 3.54 26.88 -28.12
CA ALA A 264 2.76 28.11 -28.29
C ALA A 264 3.40 29.29 -27.53
N ALA A 265 4.63 29.70 -27.87
CA ALA A 265 5.19 30.95 -27.35
C ALA A 265 6.27 31.57 -28.26
N LEU A 266 5.95 31.84 -29.53
CA LEU A 266 6.81 32.64 -30.42
C LEU A 266 5.94 33.46 -31.40
N ALA A 267 5.28 34.53 -30.93
CA ALA A 267 4.59 35.46 -31.82
C ALA A 267 4.37 36.89 -31.26
N ALA A 268 5.19 37.39 -30.34
CA ALA A 268 4.97 38.72 -29.74
C ALA A 268 6.21 39.63 -29.62
N ALA A 269 7.22 39.46 -30.48
CA ALA A 269 8.45 40.28 -30.41
C ALA A 269 8.98 40.78 -31.77
N ALA A 270 8.11 41.07 -32.75
CA ALA A 270 8.52 41.59 -34.07
C ALA A 270 7.93 42.96 -34.45
N GLY A 271 7.45 43.75 -33.48
CA GLY A 271 6.67 44.97 -33.76
C GLY A 271 7.35 46.33 -33.47
N TRP A 272 8.57 46.38 -32.94
CA TRP A 272 9.05 47.62 -32.30
C TRP A 272 10.40 48.20 -32.75
N LEU A 273 10.92 47.79 -33.92
CA LEU A 273 12.21 48.28 -34.44
C LEU A 273 12.18 49.01 -35.79
N SER A 274 11.00 49.23 -36.41
CA SER A 274 10.92 49.86 -37.74
C SER A 274 10.61 51.37 -37.75
N ARG A 275 10.44 52.06 -36.60
CA ARG A 275 9.98 53.46 -36.58
C ARG A 275 11.02 54.55 -36.30
N ARG A 276 12.33 54.27 -36.33
CA ARG A 276 13.36 55.26 -35.94
C ARG A 276 14.45 55.61 -36.96
N ARG A 277 14.23 55.39 -38.26
CA ARG A 277 15.13 55.94 -39.31
C ARG A 277 14.34 56.57 -40.44
N ARG A 278 13.96 57.84 -40.27
CA ARG A 278 13.77 58.82 -41.37
C ARG A 278 13.72 60.24 -40.80
N ARG A 279 14.89 60.80 -40.53
CA ARG A 279 15.13 62.25 -40.52
C ARG A 279 16.63 62.51 -40.71
N SER A 280 16.94 63.44 -41.62
CA SER A 280 18.26 63.94 -42.02
C SER A 280 18.94 63.25 -43.21
N SER A 281 18.71 63.77 -44.42
CA SER A 281 19.74 64.50 -45.18
C SER A 281 19.20 64.98 -46.54
N ARG A 282 19.29 66.30 -46.75
CA ARG A 282 19.12 67.08 -48.00
C ARG A 282 17.71 67.28 -48.53
#